data_AF-A0A4Q3AJM3-F1
#
_entry.id   AF-A0A4Q3AJM3-F1
#
_cell.length_a   1.000
_cell.length_b   1.000
_cell.length_c   1.000
_cell.angle_alpha   90.00
_cell.angle_beta   90.00
_cell.angle_gamma   90.00
#
_symmetry.space_group_name_H-M   'P 1'
#
loop_
_entity.id
_entity.type
_entity.pdbx_description
1 polymer ?
#
loop_
_entity_poly.entity_id
_entity_poly.type
_entity_poly.pdbx_seq_one_letter_code
_entity_poly.pdbx_strand_id
1 'polypeptide(L)'
;ILSSQEGEYVSLSIVPLELAEAGGKTAKVKDGDIRKQLLADVVREKNGDVYLGQIPMVNQGPKGYCVPATFERAMRAAGIEADMYLLAMIGKSGMGGGTSVEYLLEEVRQQVRSKGRRTKDERVKELRVRDVKRYLDEGVPVMWTMRSLGEYNKIANANTSKRKSITDWTEWGKQIAVEAEALAKTEGEQDNYHICMIVGYNEATNELAVSDSWGASYERRWVPAPVAQWASSGGLFMILP
;
A
#
# COMPACT_ATOMS: atom_id res chain seq x y z
N ILE A 1 -18.39 16.58 11.96
CA ILE A 1 -19.18 15.36 12.18
C ILE A 1 -18.65 14.68 13.44
N LEU A 2 -19.55 14.30 14.34
CA LEU A 2 -19.23 13.57 15.56
C LEU A 2 -19.56 12.08 15.34
N SER A 3 -18.59 11.20 15.58
CA SER A 3 -18.82 9.76 15.67
C SER A 3 -18.44 9.30 17.06
N SER A 4 -19.32 8.58 17.75
CA SER A 4 -19.04 8.14 19.12
C SER A 4 -19.64 6.77 19.39
N GLN A 5 -18.93 5.96 20.17
CA GLN A 5 -19.40 4.73 20.76
C GLN A 5 -19.12 4.79 22.26
N GLU A 6 -20.17 4.70 23.07
CA GLU A 6 -20.08 4.88 24.51
C GLU A 6 -19.10 3.88 25.14
N GLY A 7 -18.22 4.38 26.01
CA GLY A 7 -17.17 3.57 26.63
C GLY A 7 -16.02 3.16 25.72
N GLU A 8 -16.06 3.51 24.42
CA GLU A 8 -15.03 3.15 23.45
C GLU A 8 -14.34 4.38 22.85
N TYR A 9 -15.08 5.25 22.16
CA TYR A 9 -14.46 6.38 21.47
C TYR A 9 -15.37 7.57 21.18
N VAL A 10 -14.71 8.69 20.90
CA VAL A 10 -15.28 9.89 20.28
C VAL A 10 -14.31 10.37 19.19
N SER A 11 -14.81 10.56 17.98
CA SER A 11 -14.09 11.13 16.84
C SER A 11 -14.81 12.39 16.35
N LEU A 12 -14.05 13.44 16.09
CA LEU A 12 -14.54 14.70 15.56
C LEU A 12 -13.84 15.00 14.23
N SER A 13 -14.60 15.01 13.14
CA SER A 13 -14.10 15.40 11.83
C SER A 13 -14.56 16.81 11.48
N ILE A 14 -13.62 17.69 11.12
CA ILE A 14 -13.92 19.01 10.53
C ILE A 14 -14.06 18.80 9.03
N VAL A 15 -15.22 19.15 8.48
CA VAL A 15 -15.58 18.89 7.08
C VAL A 15 -16.29 20.11 6.48
N PRO A 16 -16.34 20.24 5.14
CA PRO A 16 -17.19 21.23 4.50
C PRO A 16 -18.64 21.16 4.97
N LEU A 17 -19.33 22.30 4.98
CA LEU A 17 -20.69 22.42 5.50
C LEU A 17 -21.64 21.43 4.82
N GLU A 18 -21.53 21.28 3.50
CA GLU A 18 -22.39 20.40 2.71
C GLU A 18 -22.28 18.93 3.17
N LEU A 19 -21.07 18.48 3.55
CA LEU A 19 -20.85 17.13 4.05
C LEU A 19 -21.38 16.95 5.47
N ALA A 20 -21.26 17.99 6.30
CA ALA A 20 -21.82 17.98 7.66
C ALA A 20 -23.36 17.89 7.62
N GLU A 21 -24.01 18.67 6.74
CA GLU A 21 -25.46 18.66 6.54
C GLU A 21 -25.96 17.33 5.98
N ALA A 22 -25.17 16.66 5.12
CA ALA A 22 -25.46 15.31 4.64
C ALA A 22 -25.25 14.21 5.71
N GLY A 23 -24.90 14.57 6.95
CA GLY A 23 -24.62 13.62 8.03
C GLY A 23 -23.41 12.73 7.75
N GLY A 24 -22.42 13.24 7.02
CA GLY A 24 -21.26 12.45 6.57
C GLY A 24 -21.53 11.49 5.42
N LYS A 25 -22.74 11.50 4.84
CA LYS A 25 -23.05 10.69 3.67
C LYS A 25 -22.49 11.36 2.42
N THR A 26 -21.35 10.86 1.95
CA THR A 26 -20.87 11.17 0.60
C THR A 26 -21.75 10.51 -0.46
N ALA A 27 -22.07 11.26 -1.51
CA ALA A 27 -22.69 10.70 -2.70
C ALA A 27 -21.78 9.59 -3.27
N LYS A 28 -22.39 8.51 -3.74
CA LYS A 28 -21.64 7.43 -4.37
C LYS A 28 -20.95 7.97 -5.63
N VAL A 29 -19.62 8.02 -5.63
CA VAL A 29 -18.86 8.37 -6.84
C VAL A 29 -19.05 7.25 -7.86
N LYS A 30 -19.24 7.57 -9.15
CA LYS A 30 -19.44 6.54 -10.18
C LYS A 30 -18.13 5.78 -10.43
N ASP A 31 -18.22 4.48 -10.67
CA ASP A 31 -17.03 3.64 -10.94
C ASP A 31 -16.22 4.17 -12.13
N GLY A 32 -16.90 4.70 -13.16
CA GLY A 32 -16.25 5.30 -14.32
C GLY A 32 -15.42 6.54 -13.98
N ASP A 33 -15.83 7.32 -12.97
CA ASP A 33 -15.09 8.51 -12.55
C ASP A 33 -13.88 8.12 -11.70
N ILE A 34 -14.03 7.13 -10.81
CA ILE A 34 -12.90 6.56 -10.05
C ILE A 34 -11.87 5.93 -11.00
N ARG A 35 -12.29 5.15 -12.01
CA ARG A 35 -11.36 4.59 -13.01
C ARG A 35 -10.58 5.66 -13.75
N LYS A 36 -11.24 6.75 -14.15
CA LYS A 36 -10.56 7.89 -14.80
C LYS A 36 -9.54 8.54 -13.88
N GLN A 37 -9.87 8.72 -12.60
CA GLN A 37 -8.96 9.27 -11.60
C GLN A 37 -7.74 8.37 -11.41
N LEU A 38 -7.95 7.08 -11.14
CA LEU A 38 -6.87 6.11 -10.95
C LEU A 38 -5.94 6.05 -12.17
N LEU A 39 -6.49 6.02 -13.39
CA LEU A 39 -5.69 6.04 -14.62
C LEU A 39 -4.90 7.34 -14.80
N ALA A 40 -5.47 8.48 -14.41
CA ALA A 40 -4.78 9.77 -14.48
C ALA A 40 -3.61 9.86 -13.49
N ASP A 41 -3.64 9.08 -12.40
CA ASP A 41 -2.56 9.00 -11.41
C ASP A 41 -1.41 8.09 -11.83
N VAL A 42 -1.52 7.34 -12.93
CA VAL A 42 -0.43 6.49 -13.43
C VAL A 42 0.62 7.35 -14.13
N VAL A 43 1.82 7.41 -13.54
CA VAL A 43 2.99 8.08 -14.11
C VAL A 43 3.86 7.06 -14.83
N ARG A 44 4.33 7.44 -16.02
CA ARG A 44 5.26 6.64 -16.84
C ARG A 44 6.47 7.49 -17.20
N GLU A 45 7.66 7.02 -16.83
CA GLU A 45 8.91 7.73 -17.03
C GLU A 45 9.73 7.13 -18.19
N LYS A 46 10.65 7.93 -18.74
CA LYS A 46 11.52 7.50 -19.86
C LYS A 46 12.47 6.34 -19.51
N ASN A 47 12.78 6.15 -18.24
CA ASN A 47 13.62 5.06 -17.75
C ASN A 47 12.87 3.71 -17.60
N GLY A 48 11.58 3.68 -17.93
CA GLY A 48 10.73 2.50 -17.81
C GLY A 48 10.00 2.37 -16.47
N ASP A 49 10.14 3.33 -15.56
CA ASP A 49 9.34 3.35 -14.33
C ASP A 49 7.87 3.59 -14.66
N VAL A 50 7.01 2.81 -14.02
CA VAL A 50 5.57 3.01 -13.99
C VAL A 50 5.14 3.01 -12.53
N TYR A 51 4.54 4.10 -12.06
CA TYR A 51 4.15 4.22 -10.65
C TYR A 51 2.92 5.10 -10.46
N LEU A 52 2.30 4.98 -9.29
CA LEU A 52 1.16 5.78 -8.88
C LEU A 52 1.65 7.10 -8.29
N GLY A 53 1.26 8.21 -8.92
CA GLY A 53 1.69 9.56 -8.59
C GLY A 53 1.07 10.10 -7.31
N GLN A 54 -0.20 9.78 -7.05
CA GLN A 54 -0.95 10.27 -5.89
C GLN A 54 -1.51 9.11 -5.05
N ILE A 55 -0.82 8.81 -3.95
CA ILE A 55 -1.38 8.00 -2.87
C ILE A 55 -1.20 8.77 -1.58
N PRO A 56 -2.28 9.22 -0.93
CA PRO A 56 -2.17 10.02 0.29
C PRO A 56 -1.34 9.28 1.33
N MET A 57 -0.39 9.98 1.95
CA MET A 57 0.37 9.43 3.06
C MET A 57 -0.48 9.44 4.32
N VAL A 58 -0.56 8.29 4.99
CA VAL A 58 -1.14 8.14 6.32
C VAL A 58 -0.03 7.55 7.19
N ASN A 59 0.46 8.35 8.14
CA ASN A 59 1.56 7.93 9.00
C ASN A 59 1.02 7.14 10.19
N GLN A 60 1.42 5.87 10.33
CA GLN A 60 0.98 5.00 11.42
C GLN A 60 1.52 5.42 12.81
N GLY A 61 2.56 6.24 12.86
CA GLY A 61 3.25 6.59 14.09
C GLY A 61 3.81 5.35 14.83
N PRO A 62 4.06 5.45 16.14
CA PRO A 62 4.69 4.36 16.91
C PRO A 62 3.74 3.20 17.28
N LYS A 63 2.47 3.24 16.87
CA LYS A 63 1.40 2.38 17.42
C LYS A 63 1.27 0.99 16.78
N GLY A 64 2.16 0.64 15.84
CA GLY A 64 2.04 -0.63 15.09
C GLY A 64 0.83 -0.68 14.14
N TYR A 65 0.34 0.48 13.70
CA TYR A 65 -0.88 0.64 12.89
C TYR A 65 -0.67 0.44 11.39
N CYS A 66 0.26 -0.43 11.00
CA CYS A 66 0.57 -0.67 9.58
C CYS A 66 -0.64 -1.11 8.77
N VAL A 67 -1.47 -2.00 9.33
CA VAL A 67 -2.70 -2.48 8.70
C VAL A 67 -3.71 -1.34 8.50
N PRO A 68 -4.25 -0.70 9.54
CA PRO A 68 -5.26 0.36 9.35
C PRO A 68 -4.74 1.55 8.53
N ALA A 69 -3.46 1.93 8.66
CA ALA A 69 -2.88 3.00 7.85
C ALA A 69 -2.85 2.62 6.36
N THR A 70 -2.38 1.41 6.03
CA THR A 70 -2.33 0.94 4.63
C THR A 70 -3.73 0.84 4.02
N PHE A 71 -4.71 0.35 4.80
CA PHE A 71 -6.10 0.29 4.37
C PHE A 71 -6.72 1.66 4.13
N GLU A 72 -6.51 2.63 5.01
CA GLU A 72 -6.99 4.00 4.80
C GLU A 72 -6.46 4.57 3.49
N ARG A 73 -5.16 4.39 3.21
CA ARG A 73 -4.53 4.89 1.99
C ARG A 73 -5.15 4.28 0.72
N ALA A 74 -5.38 2.97 0.72
CA ALA A 74 -6.01 2.27 -0.39
C ALA A 74 -7.49 2.63 -0.56
N MET A 75 -8.23 2.77 0.55
CA MET A 75 -9.63 3.22 0.54
C MET A 75 -9.74 4.63 -0.05
N ARG A 76 -8.87 5.55 0.37
CA ARG A 76 -8.83 6.92 -0.16
C ARG A 76 -8.48 6.96 -1.65
N ALA A 77 -7.54 6.13 -2.10
CA ALA A 77 -7.25 5.98 -3.52
C ALA A 77 -8.49 5.50 -4.32
N ALA A 78 -9.31 4.63 -3.73
CA ALA A 78 -10.58 4.16 -4.32
C ALA A 78 -11.77 5.15 -4.15
N GLY A 79 -11.51 6.37 -3.67
CA GLY A 79 -12.53 7.39 -3.42
C GLY A 79 -13.45 7.07 -2.25
N ILE A 80 -12.96 6.29 -1.27
CA ILE A 80 -13.66 5.95 -0.04
C ILE A 80 -12.98 6.67 1.11
N GLU A 81 -13.76 7.49 1.82
CA GLU A 81 -13.30 8.13 3.06
C GLU A 81 -13.02 7.08 4.12
N ALA A 82 -11.88 7.23 4.79
CA ALA A 82 -11.42 6.34 5.84
C ALA A 82 -10.55 7.11 6.84
N ASP A 83 -10.46 6.58 8.06
CA ASP A 83 -9.66 7.08 9.16
C ASP A 83 -8.99 5.90 9.88
N MET A 84 -7.67 5.95 10.01
CA MET A 84 -6.82 4.90 10.55
C MET A 84 -7.15 4.62 12.00
N TYR A 85 -7.52 5.62 12.80
CA TYR A 85 -7.85 5.40 14.20
C TYR A 85 -9.19 4.69 14.33
N LEU A 86 -10.20 5.06 13.52
CA LEU A 86 -11.46 4.33 13.44
C LEU A 86 -11.24 2.88 12.98
N LEU A 87 -10.44 2.68 11.93
CA LEU A 87 -10.09 1.34 11.43
C LEU A 87 -9.33 0.52 12.49
N ALA A 88 -8.40 1.13 13.23
CA ALA A 88 -7.68 0.46 14.30
C ALA A 88 -8.61 0.02 15.45
N MET A 89 -9.59 0.85 15.82
CA MET A 89 -10.57 0.51 16.84
C MET A 89 -11.46 -0.65 16.41
N ILE A 90 -11.95 -0.62 15.16
CA ILE A 90 -12.73 -1.71 14.55
C ILE A 90 -11.92 -3.02 14.56
N GLY A 91 -10.63 -2.95 14.20
CA GLY A 91 -9.71 -4.10 14.21
C GLY A 91 -9.33 -4.63 15.59
N LYS A 92 -9.86 -4.01 16.68
CA LYS A 92 -9.46 -4.25 18.08
C LYS A 92 -7.95 -4.15 18.27
N SER A 93 -7.27 -3.31 17.50
CA SER A 93 -5.82 -3.18 17.48
C SER A 93 -5.31 -2.44 18.73
N GLY A 94 -5.03 -3.21 19.78
CA GLY A 94 -4.34 -2.74 20.99
C GLY A 94 -2.80 -2.71 20.83
N MET A 95 -2.14 -1.90 21.66
CA MET A 95 -0.68 -1.81 21.73
C MET A 95 -0.14 -3.10 22.38
N GLY A 96 0.38 -4.04 21.59
CA GLY A 96 1.01 -5.26 22.12
C GLY A 96 0.76 -6.58 21.40
N GLY A 97 0.02 -6.61 20.29
CA GLY A 97 0.01 -7.78 19.39
C GLY A 97 -1.38 -8.30 19.07
N GLY A 98 -1.69 -8.32 17.78
CA GLY A 98 -2.88 -8.91 17.21
C GLY A 98 -4.00 -7.90 16.97
N THR A 99 -3.91 -7.11 15.89
CA THR A 99 -5.14 -6.81 15.14
C THR A 99 -5.79 -8.17 14.88
N SER A 100 -7.09 -8.34 15.14
CA SER A 100 -7.76 -9.40 14.40
C SER A 100 -7.92 -8.89 12.98
N VAL A 101 -6.85 -9.12 12.21
CA VAL A 101 -6.72 -8.66 10.83
C VAL A 101 -7.93 -9.14 10.04
N GLU A 102 -8.46 -10.30 10.39
CA GLU A 102 -9.69 -10.88 9.85
C GLU A 102 -10.93 -9.99 10.11
N TYR A 103 -11.18 -9.54 11.35
CA TYR A 103 -12.32 -8.65 11.64
C TYR A 103 -12.16 -7.31 10.91
N LEU A 104 -10.96 -6.72 10.92
CA LEU A 104 -10.71 -5.48 10.19
C LEU A 104 -10.95 -5.65 8.69
N LEU A 105 -10.47 -6.75 8.11
CA LEU A 105 -10.67 -7.05 6.68
C LEU A 105 -12.14 -7.21 6.32
N GLU A 106 -12.93 -7.90 7.15
CA GLU A 106 -14.37 -8.05 6.91
C GLU A 106 -15.10 -6.70 6.94
N GLU A 107 -14.78 -5.84 7.91
CA GLU A 107 -15.38 -4.51 8.00
C GLU A 107 -14.96 -3.60 6.84
N VAL A 108 -13.69 -3.64 6.43
CA VAL A 108 -13.22 -2.96 5.21
C VAL A 108 -14.00 -3.47 4.00
N ARG A 109 -14.15 -4.78 3.84
CA ARG A 109 -14.90 -5.38 2.71
C ARG A 109 -16.35 -4.91 2.69
N GLN A 110 -17.01 -4.83 3.84
CA GLN A 110 -18.38 -4.31 3.94
C GLN A 110 -18.46 -2.84 3.54
N GLN A 111 -17.57 -1.99 4.07
CA GLN A 111 -17.52 -0.57 3.73
C GLN A 111 -17.26 -0.35 2.24
N VAL A 112 -16.26 -1.03 1.68
CA VAL A 112 -15.92 -1.00 0.26
C VAL A 112 -17.14 -1.38 -0.62
N ARG A 113 -17.84 -2.47 -0.28
CA ARG A 113 -19.05 -2.91 -1.01
C ARG A 113 -20.20 -1.91 -0.89
N SER A 114 -20.42 -1.32 0.29
CA SER A 114 -21.48 -0.32 0.49
C SER A 114 -21.28 0.94 -0.36
N LYS A 115 -20.02 1.27 -0.67
CA LYS A 115 -19.65 2.37 -1.59
C LYS A 115 -19.59 1.91 -3.05
N GLY A 116 -19.95 0.66 -3.34
CA GLY A 116 -20.03 0.05 -4.67
C GLY A 116 -18.71 -0.34 -5.29
N ARG A 117 -17.67 -0.55 -4.47
CA ARG A 117 -16.35 -1.00 -4.91
C ARG A 117 -16.25 -2.49 -4.66
N ARG A 118 -15.23 -3.11 -5.25
CA ARG A 118 -14.96 -4.53 -5.10
C ARG A 118 -13.62 -4.71 -4.40
N THR A 119 -13.51 -5.76 -3.61
CA THR A 119 -12.22 -6.19 -3.05
C THR A 119 -11.73 -7.41 -3.82
N LYS A 120 -10.41 -7.54 -3.94
CA LYS A 120 -9.80 -8.74 -4.50
C LYS A 120 -8.61 -9.16 -3.65
N ASP A 121 -8.62 -10.43 -3.27
CA ASP A 121 -7.55 -11.09 -2.54
C ASP A 121 -6.82 -12.03 -3.50
N GLU A 122 -5.49 -11.99 -3.51
CA GLU A 122 -4.67 -12.93 -4.24
C GLU A 122 -3.55 -13.45 -3.35
N ARG A 123 -3.23 -14.75 -3.51
CA ARG A 123 -2.05 -15.35 -2.90
C ARG A 123 -1.09 -15.78 -3.98
N VAL A 124 0.10 -15.19 -3.98
CA VAL A 124 1.16 -15.52 -4.91
C VAL A 124 2.18 -16.44 -4.24
N LYS A 125 2.61 -17.48 -4.97
CA LYS A 125 3.74 -18.31 -4.55
C LYS A 125 5.05 -17.52 -4.66
N GLU A 126 5.14 -16.69 -5.68
CA GLU A 126 6.26 -15.83 -5.96
C GLU A 126 5.73 -14.48 -6.44
N LEU A 127 6.21 -13.40 -5.82
CA LEU A 127 5.89 -12.03 -6.16
C LEU A 127 6.77 -11.57 -7.32
N ARG A 128 6.16 -11.39 -8.49
CA ARG A 128 6.84 -10.87 -9.68
C ARG A 128 6.16 -9.59 -10.16
N VAL A 129 6.89 -8.79 -10.92
CA VAL A 129 6.36 -7.55 -11.53
C VAL A 129 5.04 -7.80 -12.26
N ARG A 130 4.95 -8.88 -13.06
CA ARG A 130 3.74 -9.23 -13.83
C ARG A 130 2.49 -9.45 -12.97
N ASP A 131 2.65 -9.87 -11.71
CA ASP A 131 1.52 -10.21 -10.84
C ASP A 131 0.80 -8.96 -10.33
N VAL A 132 1.55 -7.86 -10.20
CA VAL A 132 1.05 -6.56 -9.73
C VAL A 132 0.83 -5.56 -10.88
N LYS A 133 1.58 -5.70 -11.98
CA LYS A 133 1.55 -4.81 -13.15
C LYS A 133 0.13 -4.54 -13.66
N ARG A 134 -0.70 -5.57 -13.77
CA ARG A 134 -2.09 -5.45 -14.25
C ARG A 134 -2.97 -4.51 -13.41
N TYR A 135 -2.68 -4.37 -12.12
CA TYR A 135 -3.41 -3.45 -11.24
C TYR A 135 -2.81 -2.06 -11.28
N LEU A 136 -1.48 -1.98 -11.28
CA LEU A 136 -0.74 -0.72 -11.32
C LEU A 136 -0.97 0.03 -12.64
N ASP A 137 -1.07 -0.69 -13.76
CA ASP A 137 -1.42 -0.11 -15.07
C ASP A 137 -2.86 0.44 -15.10
N GLU A 138 -3.74 -0.01 -14.20
CA GLU A 138 -5.10 0.51 -13.98
C GLU A 138 -5.16 1.58 -12.87
N GLY A 139 -4.02 1.96 -12.30
CA GLY A 139 -3.94 2.94 -11.21
C GLY A 139 -4.22 2.39 -9.81
N VAL A 140 -4.44 1.08 -9.68
CA VAL A 140 -4.83 0.44 -8.41
C VAL A 140 -3.58 0.08 -7.60
N PRO A 141 -3.38 0.64 -6.38
CA PRO A 141 -2.29 0.21 -5.51
C PRO A 141 -2.54 -1.21 -5.00
N VAL A 142 -1.46 -1.98 -4.85
CA VAL A 142 -1.53 -3.36 -4.35
C VAL A 142 -1.06 -3.39 -2.91
N MET A 143 -1.96 -3.62 -1.97
CA MET A 143 -1.58 -3.88 -0.58
C MET A 143 -0.91 -5.24 -0.50
N TRP A 144 0.22 -5.30 0.18
CA TRP A 144 1.14 -6.41 0.13
C TRP A 144 1.62 -6.80 1.53
N THR A 145 1.37 -8.06 1.91
CA THR A 145 1.83 -8.60 3.19
C THR A 145 3.26 -9.11 3.07
N MET A 146 4.11 -8.64 3.99
CA MET A 146 5.54 -8.82 3.93
C MET A 146 6.16 -8.80 5.33
N ARG A 147 7.45 -9.09 5.41
CA ARG A 147 8.25 -8.97 6.63
C ARG A 147 9.24 -7.82 6.47
N SER A 148 9.19 -6.84 7.36
CA SER A 148 10.06 -5.67 7.33
C SER A 148 11.45 -5.98 7.90
N LEU A 149 12.19 -6.82 7.19
CA LEU A 149 13.52 -7.27 7.60
C LEU A 149 14.60 -6.20 7.39
N GLY A 150 15.69 -6.27 8.17
CA GLY A 150 16.77 -5.28 8.15
C GLY A 150 17.43 -5.14 6.78
N GLU A 151 17.85 -6.27 6.17
CA GLU A 151 18.50 -6.26 4.86
C GLU A 151 17.55 -5.81 3.74
N TYR A 152 16.27 -6.16 3.82
CA TYR A 152 15.26 -5.63 2.90
C TYR A 152 15.21 -4.09 2.94
N ASN A 153 15.11 -3.51 4.14
CA ASN A 153 15.03 -2.06 4.30
C ASN A 153 16.32 -1.35 3.86
N LYS A 154 17.48 -1.94 4.15
CA LYS A 154 18.78 -1.43 3.72
C LYS A 154 18.89 -1.39 2.20
N ILE A 155 18.53 -2.47 1.50
CA ILE A 155 18.55 -2.51 0.03
C ILE A 155 17.56 -1.52 -0.55
N ALA A 156 16.30 -1.51 -0.08
CA ALA A 156 15.29 -0.59 -0.58
C ALA A 156 15.73 0.88 -0.43
N ASN A 157 16.29 1.25 0.72
CA ASN A 157 16.78 2.61 0.96
C ASN A 157 18.01 2.95 0.10
N ALA A 158 18.98 2.03 0.01
CA ALA A 158 20.19 2.21 -0.79
C ALA A 158 19.88 2.37 -2.28
N ASN A 159 19.03 1.50 -2.83
CA ASN A 159 18.65 1.55 -4.24
C ASN A 159 17.88 2.84 -4.54
N THR A 160 16.91 3.21 -3.70
CA THR A 160 16.16 4.46 -3.85
C THR A 160 17.08 5.69 -3.87
N SER A 161 18.12 5.69 -3.02
CA SER A 161 19.11 6.77 -2.99
C SER A 161 19.98 6.79 -4.26
N LYS A 162 20.57 5.64 -4.63
CA LYS A 162 21.46 5.50 -5.79
C LYS A 162 20.75 5.86 -7.10
N ARG A 163 19.48 5.46 -7.27
CA ARG A 163 18.65 5.74 -8.47
C ARG A 163 18.63 7.20 -8.88
N LYS A 164 18.81 8.14 -7.94
CA LYS A 164 18.83 9.59 -8.22
C LYS A 164 19.96 10.03 -9.16
N SER A 165 21.04 9.26 -9.24
CA SER A 165 22.20 9.57 -10.10
C SER A 165 22.41 8.54 -11.22
N ILE A 166 21.51 7.56 -11.39
CA ILE A 166 21.64 6.55 -12.43
C ILE A 166 21.26 7.13 -13.79
N THR A 167 22.14 6.91 -14.77
CA THR A 167 21.94 7.30 -16.17
C THR A 167 21.94 6.08 -17.09
N ASP A 168 22.75 5.07 -16.79
CA ASP A 168 22.73 3.76 -17.45
C ASP A 168 21.85 2.77 -16.67
N TRP A 169 20.59 2.69 -17.08
CA TRP A 169 19.60 1.78 -16.48
C TRP A 169 19.83 0.31 -16.82
N THR A 170 20.54 0.01 -17.92
CA THR A 170 20.85 -1.37 -18.30
C THR A 170 21.91 -1.94 -17.37
N GLU A 171 22.98 -1.18 -17.14
CA GLU A 171 24.04 -1.58 -16.21
C GLU A 171 23.55 -1.62 -14.77
N TRP A 172 22.73 -0.63 -14.37
CA TRP A 172 22.06 -0.63 -13.07
C TRP A 172 21.24 -1.90 -12.83
N GLY A 173 20.40 -2.30 -13.80
CA GLY A 173 19.59 -3.51 -13.71
C GLY A 173 20.43 -4.77 -13.50
N LYS A 174 21.57 -4.89 -14.19
CA LYS A 174 22.51 -6.03 -13.99
C LYS A 174 23.12 -6.02 -12.59
N GLN A 175 23.57 -4.87 -12.11
CA GLN A 175 24.19 -4.75 -10.79
C GLN A 175 23.24 -5.21 -9.69
N ILE A 176 22.02 -4.65 -9.65
CA ILE A 176 21.07 -4.96 -8.59
C ILE A 176 20.55 -6.40 -8.67
N ALA A 177 20.53 -7.00 -9.86
CA ALA A 177 20.14 -8.41 -10.03
C ALA A 177 21.13 -9.34 -9.32
N VAL A 178 22.43 -9.08 -9.43
CA VAL A 178 23.47 -9.87 -8.73
C VAL A 178 23.33 -9.75 -7.21
N GLU A 179 23.16 -8.52 -6.70
CA GLU A 179 22.96 -8.26 -5.26
C GLU A 179 21.66 -8.94 -4.76
N ALA A 180 20.59 -8.89 -5.55
CA ALA A 180 19.30 -9.50 -5.23
C ALA A 180 19.34 -11.04 -5.21
N GLU A 181 20.03 -11.67 -6.17
CA GLU A 181 20.20 -13.12 -6.21
C GLU A 181 20.99 -13.66 -5.03
N ALA A 182 21.97 -12.91 -4.52
CA ALA A 182 22.73 -13.29 -3.35
C ALA A 182 21.84 -13.35 -2.10
N LEU A 183 20.99 -12.34 -1.90
CA LEU A 183 20.05 -12.32 -0.78
C LEU A 183 18.93 -13.37 -0.94
N ALA A 184 18.40 -13.57 -2.14
CA ALA A 184 17.32 -14.52 -2.39
C ALA A 184 17.68 -15.99 -2.04
N LYS A 185 18.98 -16.30 -1.90
CA LYS A 185 19.50 -17.62 -1.50
C LYS A 185 19.61 -17.80 0.02
N THR A 186 19.40 -16.75 0.82
CA THR A 186 19.44 -16.85 2.28
C THR A 186 18.07 -17.21 2.82
N GLU A 187 18.03 -17.83 4.00
CA GLU A 187 16.77 -18.03 4.72
C GLU A 187 16.30 -16.69 5.31
N GLY A 188 15.03 -16.37 5.07
CA GLY A 188 14.40 -15.20 5.67
C GLY A 188 13.94 -15.49 7.10
N GLU A 189 14.20 -14.54 8.00
CA GLU A 189 13.67 -14.53 9.36
C GLU A 189 12.12 -14.59 9.33
N GLN A 190 11.52 -15.26 10.32
CA GLN A 190 10.05 -15.43 10.43
C GLN A 190 9.43 -14.51 11.48
N ASP A 191 9.83 -13.24 11.45
CA ASP A 191 9.36 -12.19 12.34
C ASP A 191 9.04 -10.90 11.56
N ASN A 192 8.80 -9.79 12.28
CA ASN A 192 8.62 -8.46 11.69
C ASN A 192 7.53 -8.36 10.62
N TYR A 193 6.43 -9.11 10.78
CA TYR A 193 5.27 -9.05 9.89
C TYR A 193 4.74 -7.62 9.76
N HIS A 194 4.46 -7.25 8.51
CA HIS A 194 4.10 -5.91 8.11
C HIS A 194 3.18 -5.95 6.89
N ILE A 195 2.54 -4.82 6.60
CA ILE A 195 1.82 -4.60 5.36
C ILE A 195 2.16 -3.21 4.88
N CYS A 196 2.46 -3.12 3.59
CA CYS A 196 2.68 -1.87 2.89
C CYS A 196 2.02 -1.96 1.50
N MET A 197 2.27 -0.99 0.62
CA MET A 197 1.74 -1.04 -0.75
C MET A 197 2.87 -1.19 -1.76
N ILE A 198 2.61 -1.97 -2.80
CA ILE A 198 3.31 -1.87 -4.07
C ILE A 198 2.55 -0.84 -4.91
N VAL A 199 3.27 0.17 -5.36
CA VAL A 199 2.73 1.38 -5.99
C VAL A 199 3.37 1.64 -7.35
N GLY A 200 4.18 0.72 -7.86
CA GLY A 200 4.82 0.84 -9.16
C GLY A 200 5.78 -0.31 -9.43
N TYR A 201 6.38 -0.27 -10.62
CA TYR A 201 7.35 -1.24 -11.09
C TYR A 201 8.26 -0.64 -12.16
N ASN A 202 9.36 -1.32 -12.44
CA ASN A 202 10.17 -1.14 -13.64
C ASN A 202 10.48 -2.54 -14.22
N GLU A 203 9.98 -2.83 -15.41
CA GLU A 203 10.17 -4.15 -16.05
C GLU A 203 11.60 -4.36 -16.53
N ALA A 204 12.28 -3.30 -16.98
CA ALA A 204 13.63 -3.40 -17.52
C ALA A 204 14.67 -3.71 -16.44
N THR A 205 14.51 -3.14 -15.24
CA THR A 205 15.39 -3.39 -14.09
C THR A 205 14.86 -4.45 -13.13
N ASN A 206 13.67 -5.01 -13.40
CA ASN A 206 12.96 -5.98 -12.55
C ASN A 206 12.81 -5.50 -11.09
N GLU A 207 12.35 -4.26 -10.92
CA GLU A 207 12.14 -3.62 -9.63
C GLU A 207 10.64 -3.36 -9.37
N LEU A 208 10.29 -3.32 -8.09
CA LEU A 208 9.01 -2.86 -7.58
C LEU A 208 9.21 -1.52 -6.84
N ALA A 209 8.26 -0.61 -7.02
CA ALA A 209 8.16 0.58 -6.19
C ALA A 209 7.20 0.29 -5.03
N VAL A 210 7.68 0.43 -3.80
CA VAL A 210 6.95 0.17 -2.56
C VAL A 210 6.74 1.45 -1.78
N SER A 211 5.64 1.51 -1.04
CA SER A 211 5.23 2.67 -0.25
C SER A 211 4.80 2.24 1.14
N ASP A 212 5.48 2.75 2.17
CA ASP A 212 5.24 2.41 3.58
C ASP A 212 4.47 3.52 4.30
N SER A 213 3.77 3.17 5.39
CA SER A 213 3.02 4.12 6.22
C SER A 213 3.89 4.83 7.26
N TRP A 214 5.21 4.92 7.06
CA TRP A 214 6.14 5.58 8.01
C TRP A 214 6.46 7.05 7.66
N GLY A 215 5.65 7.66 6.79
CA GLY A 215 5.75 9.08 6.43
C GLY A 215 6.50 9.34 5.12
N ALA A 216 6.75 10.62 4.84
CA ALA A 216 7.15 11.13 3.53
C ALA A 216 8.37 10.41 2.91
N SER A 217 9.39 10.09 3.72
CA SER A 217 10.60 9.39 3.24
C SER A 217 10.33 7.97 2.72
N TYR A 218 9.14 7.42 2.99
CA TYR A 218 8.70 6.09 2.60
C TYR A 218 7.58 6.11 1.55
N GLU A 219 7.27 7.28 0.98
CA GLU A 219 6.26 7.41 -0.06
C GLU A 219 6.57 6.55 -1.28
N ARG A 220 7.85 6.43 -1.65
CA ARG A 220 8.29 5.57 -2.74
C ARG A 220 9.72 5.12 -2.54
N ARG A 221 9.90 3.82 -2.37
CA ARG A 221 11.20 3.15 -2.38
C ARG A 221 11.25 2.12 -3.49
N TRP A 222 12.42 1.89 -4.06
CA TRP A 222 12.63 0.93 -5.13
C TRP A 222 13.39 -0.29 -4.61
N VAL A 223 12.90 -1.47 -4.94
CA VAL A 223 13.47 -2.74 -4.48
C VAL A 223 13.43 -3.77 -5.62
N PRO A 224 14.49 -4.57 -5.85
CA PRO A 224 14.47 -5.65 -6.83
C PRO A 224 13.37 -6.66 -6.50
N ALA A 225 12.66 -7.17 -7.49
CA ALA A 225 11.58 -8.13 -7.30
C ALA A 225 12.01 -9.39 -6.51
N PRO A 226 13.23 -9.96 -6.70
CA PRO A 226 13.68 -11.09 -5.87
C PRO A 226 13.86 -10.73 -4.39
N VAL A 227 14.27 -9.50 -4.07
CA VAL A 227 14.39 -9.01 -2.69
C VAL A 227 13.02 -8.78 -2.06
N ALA A 228 12.08 -8.22 -2.84
CA ALA A 228 10.69 -8.12 -2.41
C ALA A 228 10.08 -9.50 -2.16
N GLN A 229 10.30 -10.46 -3.06
CA GLN A 229 9.85 -11.84 -2.90
C GLN A 229 10.44 -12.48 -1.63
N TRP A 230 11.73 -12.31 -1.38
CA TRP A 230 12.39 -12.84 -0.18
C TRP A 230 11.73 -12.33 1.11
N ALA A 231 11.31 -11.07 1.13
CA ALA A 231 10.58 -10.47 2.23
C ALA A 231 9.07 -10.77 2.22
N SER A 232 8.52 -11.40 1.18
CA SER A 232 7.07 -11.53 1.02
C SER A 232 6.46 -12.63 1.89
N SER A 233 5.23 -12.38 2.36
CA SER A 233 4.33 -13.40 2.93
C SER A 233 3.31 -13.93 1.91
N GLY A 234 3.38 -13.45 0.65
CA GLY A 234 2.59 -13.90 -0.50
C GLY A 234 1.16 -13.35 -0.59
N GLY A 235 0.67 -12.57 0.37
CA GLY A 235 -0.68 -12.00 0.33
C GLY A 235 -0.72 -10.67 -0.40
N LEU A 236 -1.66 -10.55 -1.34
CA LEU A 236 -1.99 -9.32 -2.07
C LEU A 236 -3.46 -8.99 -1.88
N PHE A 237 -3.75 -7.71 -1.67
CA PHE A 237 -5.11 -7.20 -1.55
C PHE A 237 -5.29 -5.93 -2.38
N MET A 238 -6.43 -5.82 -3.06
CA MET A 238 -6.76 -4.68 -3.91
C MET A 238 -8.19 -4.22 -3.66
N ILE A 239 -8.40 -2.90 -3.71
CA ILE A 239 -9.73 -2.29 -3.81
C ILE A 239 -9.90 -1.82 -5.26
N LEU A 240 -10.87 -2.41 -5.94
CA LEU A 240 -11.15 -2.19 -7.35
C LEU A 240 -12.39 -1.30 -7.53
N PRO A 241 -12.39 -0.40 -8.52
CA PRO A 241 -13.57 0.33 -8.93
C PRO A 241 -14.60 -0.56 -9.64
#